data_AF-A0A964EWQ9-F1
#
_entry.id   AF-A0A964EWQ9-F1
#
_cell.length_a   1.000
_cell.length_b   1.000
_cell.length_c   1.000
_cell.angle_alpha   90.00
_cell.angle_beta   90.00
_cell.angle_gamma   90.00
#
_symmetry.space_group_name_H-M   'P 1'
#
loop_
_entity.id
_entity.type
_entity.pdbx_description
1 polymer ?
#
loop_
_entity_poly.entity_id
_entity_poly.type
_entity_poly.pdbx_seq_one_letter_code
_entity_poly.pdbx_strand_id
1 'polypeptide(L)'
;MRCSAAVALAALGCRDPGPLVDMSLWSRVEAADDPFDDRPDDVRCSSAATYVEATTGTPSLEIDTGLCNYLLLSQPSLREVRADDLVEVWIFHDQLLADAPAEAHAVIRLGSWEAWGLRAPIPSDPEVYIESAEAPETFPEGTPVWLHLHNHGDNTWNLFEVTMSPP
;
A
#
# COMPACT_ATOMS: atom_id res chain seq x y z
N MET A 1 -10.08 8.00 23.86
CA MET A 1 -10.70 7.51 25.12
C MET A 1 -9.64 6.73 25.87
N ARG A 2 -9.45 6.99 27.18
CA ARG A 2 -8.44 6.31 28.01
C ARG A 2 -9.07 5.06 28.64
N CYS A 3 -8.56 3.86 28.38
CA CYS A 3 -8.95 2.67 29.13
C CYS A 3 -8.24 2.65 30.49
N SER A 4 -9.01 2.91 31.56
CA SER A 4 -8.60 2.63 32.94
C SER A 4 -8.72 1.14 33.24
N ALA A 5 -7.74 0.63 33.99
CA ALA A 5 -7.57 -0.77 34.36
C ALA A 5 -8.69 -1.35 35.22
N ALA A 6 -9.10 -2.59 34.93
CA ALA A 6 -9.41 -3.60 35.95
C ALA A 6 -9.54 -5.03 35.35
N VAL A 7 -9.00 -6.00 36.10
CA VAL A 7 -9.19 -7.46 36.07
C VAL A 7 -8.39 -8.27 35.05
N ALA A 8 -7.43 -9.02 35.59
CA ALA A 8 -6.59 -9.98 34.89
C ALA A 8 -7.38 -11.25 34.49
N LEU A 9 -7.59 -11.43 33.19
CA LEU A 9 -7.70 -12.74 32.53
C LEU A 9 -7.38 -12.54 31.02
N ALA A 10 -6.29 -13.17 30.58
CA ALA A 10 -5.67 -13.10 29.24
C ALA A 10 -5.12 -11.73 28.80
N ALA A 11 -3.85 -11.72 28.37
CA ALA A 11 -3.14 -10.56 27.82
C ALA A 11 -3.63 -10.17 26.41
N LEU A 12 -4.92 -9.92 26.26
CA LEU A 12 -5.47 -9.18 25.12
C LEU A 12 -5.30 -7.69 25.44
N GLY A 13 -4.06 -7.21 25.46
CA GLY A 13 -3.79 -5.79 25.66
C GLY A 13 -4.55 -4.96 24.62
N CYS A 14 -5.17 -3.85 25.04
CA CYS A 14 -5.67 -2.83 24.12
C CYS A 14 -4.52 -2.47 23.17
N ARG A 15 -4.72 -2.69 21.87
CA ARG A 15 -3.79 -2.25 20.84
C ARG A 15 -4.27 -0.88 20.38
N ASP A 16 -3.35 0.07 20.25
CA ASP A 16 -3.67 1.37 19.67
C ASP A 16 -3.53 1.30 18.14
N PRO A 17 -4.30 2.10 17.38
CA PRO A 17 -4.05 2.29 15.96
C PRO A 17 -2.59 2.68 15.70
N GLY A 18 -2.04 2.24 14.57
CA GLY A 18 -0.71 2.68 14.17
C GLY A 18 -0.20 2.05 12.88
N PRO A 19 1.00 2.45 12.45
CA PRO A 19 1.51 2.13 11.12
C PRO A 19 1.74 0.64 10.97
N LEU A 20 1.33 0.12 9.82
CA LEU A 20 1.65 -1.23 9.36
C LEU A 20 2.93 -1.25 8.51
N VAL A 21 3.31 -0.10 7.94
CA VAL A 21 4.48 0.11 7.06
C VAL A 21 5.24 1.37 7.45
N ASP A 22 6.51 1.44 7.07
CA ASP A 22 7.33 2.65 7.07
C ASP A 22 7.72 3.00 5.63
N MET A 23 7.47 4.25 5.20
CA MET A 23 7.71 4.67 3.81
C MET A 23 9.18 4.57 3.38
N SER A 24 10.12 4.48 4.32
CA SER A 24 11.55 4.32 4.05
C SER A 24 12.03 2.86 3.95
N LEU A 25 11.18 1.87 4.28
CA LEU A 25 11.58 0.45 4.35
C LEU A 25 11.19 -0.38 3.12
N TRP A 26 10.54 0.24 2.12
CA TRP A 26 10.16 -0.46 0.90
C TRP A 26 11.37 -0.97 0.12
N SER A 27 11.31 -2.23 -0.29
CA SER A 27 12.32 -2.88 -1.11
C SER A 27 11.70 -3.45 -2.38
N ARG A 28 12.43 -3.37 -3.50
CA ARG A 28 11.99 -3.94 -4.78
C ARG A 28 11.92 -5.46 -4.69
N VAL A 29 10.92 -6.01 -5.36
CA VAL A 29 10.68 -7.45 -5.45
C VAL A 29 11.17 -7.96 -6.79
N GLU A 30 11.90 -9.07 -6.77
CA GLU A 30 12.40 -9.71 -7.98
C GLU A 30 11.24 -10.36 -8.77
N ALA A 31 11.39 -10.42 -10.09
CA ALA A 31 10.34 -10.96 -10.98
C ALA A 31 9.95 -12.41 -10.65
N ALA A 32 10.87 -13.20 -10.09
CA ALA A 32 10.63 -14.59 -9.72
C ALA A 32 9.72 -14.74 -8.48
N ASP A 33 9.61 -13.67 -7.68
CA ASP A 33 8.85 -13.62 -6.43
C ASP A 33 7.57 -12.77 -6.55
N ASP A 34 7.24 -12.35 -7.78
CA ASP A 34 6.08 -11.51 -8.09
C ASP A 34 4.77 -12.33 -8.02
N PRO A 35 3.85 -12.01 -7.10
CA PRO A 35 2.60 -12.75 -6.93
C PRO A 35 1.45 -12.18 -7.79
N PHE A 36 1.73 -11.27 -8.73
CA PHE A 36 0.74 -10.66 -9.60
C PHE A 36 0.86 -11.15 -11.05
N ASP A 37 -0.27 -11.50 -11.65
CA ASP A 37 -0.33 -12.10 -12.99
C ASP A 37 -0.31 -11.06 -14.12
N ASP A 38 -0.39 -9.77 -13.80
CA ASP A 38 -0.48 -8.67 -14.78
C ASP A 38 0.88 -8.00 -15.06
N ARG A 39 1.98 -8.63 -14.67
CA ARG A 39 3.33 -8.18 -15.01
C ARG A 39 3.53 -8.12 -16.54
N PRO A 40 3.88 -6.97 -17.12
CA PRO A 40 4.11 -6.86 -18.56
C PRO A 40 5.44 -7.51 -18.96
N ASP A 41 5.53 -7.94 -20.22
CA ASP A 41 6.76 -8.51 -20.79
C ASP A 41 7.93 -7.51 -20.78
N ASP A 42 7.64 -6.22 -20.95
CA ASP A 42 8.62 -5.13 -20.96
C ASP A 42 8.43 -4.23 -19.72
N VAL A 43 9.16 -4.55 -18.66
CA VAL A 43 9.22 -3.72 -17.44
C VAL A 43 10.32 -2.67 -17.58
N ARG A 44 9.91 -1.40 -17.58
CA ARG A 44 10.79 -0.23 -17.55
C ARG A 44 10.56 0.48 -16.24
N CYS A 45 11.46 0.31 -15.29
CA CYS A 45 11.35 0.97 -14.00
C CYS A 45 12.72 1.44 -13.50
N SER A 46 12.94 2.74 -13.57
CA SER A 46 14.14 3.38 -13.04
C SER A 46 14.15 3.32 -11.51
N SER A 47 15.34 3.21 -10.91
CA SER A 47 15.50 3.38 -9.45
C SER A 47 15.13 4.79 -8.98
N ALA A 48 15.13 5.77 -9.90
CA ALA A 48 14.73 7.14 -9.61
C ALA A 48 13.20 7.35 -9.60
N ALA A 49 12.41 6.34 -9.99
CA ALA A 49 10.96 6.44 -10.06
C ALA A 49 10.26 6.42 -8.69
N THR A 50 10.99 6.11 -7.62
CA THR A 50 10.43 5.96 -6.27
C THR A 50 11.22 6.81 -5.30
N TYR A 51 10.54 7.66 -4.54
CA TYR A 51 11.18 8.49 -3.52
C TYR A 51 10.23 8.81 -2.37
N VAL A 52 10.79 9.02 -1.18
CA VAL A 52 10.02 9.43 -0.01
C VAL A 52 9.94 10.95 0.02
N GLU A 53 8.74 11.50 -0.15
CA GLU A 53 8.50 12.92 0.04
C GLU A 53 8.28 13.23 1.52
N ALA A 54 8.79 14.37 1.97
CA ALA A 54 8.55 14.88 3.34
C ALA A 54 7.97 16.30 3.33
N THR A 55 7.50 16.78 2.17
CA THR A 55 7.28 18.21 1.90
C THR A 55 6.10 18.81 2.68
N THR A 56 5.19 17.98 3.21
CA THR A 56 3.95 18.42 3.88
C THR A 56 3.84 17.97 5.35
N GLY A 57 4.92 17.44 5.95
CA GLY A 57 4.94 16.98 7.35
C GLY A 57 4.41 15.57 7.57
N THR A 58 3.78 14.96 6.57
CA THR A 58 3.47 13.52 6.49
C THR A 58 4.36 12.90 5.42
N PRO A 59 5.24 11.94 5.75
CA PRO A 59 6.00 11.22 4.75
C PRO A 59 5.07 10.46 3.79
N SER A 60 5.31 10.56 2.49
CA SER A 60 4.66 9.70 1.49
C SER A 60 5.70 9.00 0.64
N LEU A 61 5.37 7.81 0.14
CA LEU A 61 6.11 7.20 -0.94
C LEU A 61 5.50 7.65 -2.26
N GLU A 62 6.25 8.43 -3.03
CA GLU A 62 5.89 8.78 -4.40
C GLU A 62 6.40 7.73 -5.39
N ILE A 63 5.59 7.47 -6.42
CA ILE A 63 5.91 6.67 -7.59
C ILE A 63 5.62 7.50 -8.86
N ASP A 64 6.68 7.77 -9.62
CA ASP A 64 6.64 8.40 -10.95
C ASP A 64 6.49 7.30 -12.01
N THR A 65 5.35 7.26 -12.68
CA THR A 65 5.05 6.23 -13.68
C THR A 65 5.60 6.56 -15.07
N GLY A 66 6.01 7.81 -15.32
CA GLY A 66 6.79 8.20 -16.49
C GLY A 66 8.17 7.53 -16.50
N LEU A 67 8.69 7.21 -15.31
CA LEU A 67 9.92 6.45 -15.11
C LEU A 67 9.71 4.97 -14.74
N CYS A 68 8.47 4.56 -14.49
CA CYS A 68 8.13 3.21 -14.05
C CYS A 68 6.74 2.73 -14.50
N ASN A 69 6.68 1.83 -15.49
CA ASN A 69 5.41 1.26 -15.93
C ASN A 69 4.89 0.12 -15.04
N TYR A 70 5.78 -0.49 -14.26
CA TYR A 70 5.44 -1.59 -13.36
C TYR A 70 6.36 -1.59 -12.15
N LEU A 71 5.78 -1.55 -10.96
CA LEU A 71 6.46 -1.53 -9.69
C LEU A 71 5.84 -2.55 -8.73
N LEU A 72 6.70 -3.37 -8.14
CA LEU A 72 6.34 -4.19 -6.99
C LEU A 72 7.36 -3.92 -5.88
N LEU A 73 6.85 -3.44 -4.74
CA LEU A 73 7.60 -3.20 -3.53
C LEU A 73 7.07 -4.09 -2.41
N SER A 74 7.95 -4.46 -1.49
CA SER A 74 7.56 -5.16 -0.27
C SER A 74 8.32 -4.65 0.95
N GLN A 75 7.70 -4.83 2.11
CA GLN A 75 8.36 -4.76 3.41
C GLN A 75 7.64 -5.69 4.40
N PRO A 76 8.32 -6.16 5.46
CA PRO A 76 7.64 -6.86 6.55
C PRO A 76 6.70 -5.90 7.28
N SER A 77 5.49 -6.37 7.64
CA SER A 77 4.58 -5.58 8.46
C SER A 77 5.23 -5.22 9.80
N LEU A 78 5.09 -3.96 10.23
CA LEU A 78 5.67 -3.48 11.48
C LEU A 78 4.96 -4.04 12.72
N ARG A 79 3.78 -4.64 12.54
CA ARG A 79 2.88 -5.08 13.61
C ARG A 79 2.02 -6.26 13.17
N GLU A 80 1.54 -7.01 14.16
CA GLU A 80 0.47 -8.00 13.99
C GLU A 80 -0.85 -7.32 13.61
N VAL A 81 -1.55 -7.87 12.62
CA VAL A 81 -2.96 -7.58 12.30
C VAL A 81 -3.76 -8.80 12.71
N ARG A 82 -4.77 -8.65 13.55
CA ARG A 82 -5.64 -9.74 13.99
C ARG A 82 -6.86 -9.80 13.09
N ALA A 83 -7.50 -10.97 13.06
CA ALA A 83 -8.85 -11.06 12.51
C ALA A 83 -9.74 -9.95 13.11
N ASP A 84 -10.58 -9.36 12.26
CA ASP A 84 -11.50 -8.26 12.56
C ASP A 84 -10.84 -6.88 12.80
N ASP A 85 -9.50 -6.77 12.73
CA ASP A 85 -8.86 -5.45 12.67
C ASP A 85 -9.17 -4.75 11.34
N LEU A 86 -9.20 -3.43 11.37
CA LEU A 86 -9.27 -2.62 10.16
C LEU A 86 -7.86 -2.24 9.68
N VAL A 87 -7.57 -2.53 8.41
CA VAL A 87 -6.42 -1.96 7.70
C VAL A 87 -6.93 -0.81 6.83
N GLU A 88 -6.51 0.41 7.16
CA GLU A 88 -6.78 1.62 6.38
C GLU A 88 -5.61 1.91 5.44
N VAL A 89 -5.91 2.28 4.20
CA VAL A 89 -4.97 2.71 3.17
C VAL A 89 -5.32 4.12 2.75
N TRP A 90 -4.33 5.02 2.81
CA TRP A 90 -4.42 6.36 2.25
C TRP A 90 -3.47 6.51 1.07
N ILE A 91 -4.04 6.61 -0.12
CA ILE A 91 -3.31 6.73 -1.38
C ILE A 91 -3.95 7.78 -2.30
N PHE A 92 -3.13 8.46 -3.09
CA PHE A 92 -3.53 9.45 -4.08
C PHE A 92 -2.90 9.10 -5.42
N HIS A 93 -3.59 9.43 -6.51
CA HIS A 93 -2.96 9.60 -7.80
C HIS A 93 -3.31 10.96 -8.40
N ASP A 94 -2.35 11.56 -9.10
CA ASP A 94 -2.62 12.74 -9.91
C ASP A 94 -3.43 12.35 -11.17
N GLN A 95 -3.63 13.30 -12.08
CA GLN A 95 -4.33 13.07 -13.33
C GLN A 95 -3.70 11.89 -14.08
N LEU A 96 -4.49 10.86 -14.39
CA LEU A 96 -4.00 9.73 -15.16
C LEU A 96 -4.08 10.07 -16.65
N LEU A 97 -2.95 10.05 -17.35
CA LEU A 97 -2.86 10.36 -18.77
C LEU A 97 -1.99 9.33 -19.51
N ALA A 98 -2.38 8.98 -20.73
CA ALA A 98 -1.59 8.14 -21.62
C ALA A 98 -1.92 8.43 -23.09
N ASP A 99 -1.03 8.04 -24.01
CA ASP A 99 -1.22 8.23 -25.46
C ASP A 99 -2.42 7.47 -26.03
N ALA A 100 -2.77 6.34 -25.40
CA ALA A 100 -3.91 5.51 -25.74
C ALA A 100 -4.67 5.11 -24.47
N PRO A 101 -5.98 4.83 -24.56
CA PRO A 101 -6.74 4.33 -23.42
C PRO A 101 -6.08 3.09 -22.81
N ALA A 102 -5.95 3.10 -21.50
CA ALA A 102 -5.32 2.04 -20.71
C ALA A 102 -6.02 1.89 -19.36
N GLU A 103 -5.47 1.04 -18.49
CA GLU A 103 -5.93 0.85 -17.12
C GLU A 103 -4.72 0.91 -16.18
N ALA A 104 -4.87 1.58 -15.05
CA ALA A 104 -3.95 1.48 -13.92
C ALA A 104 -4.47 0.39 -12.95
N HIS A 105 -3.56 -0.40 -12.39
CA HIS A 105 -3.85 -1.39 -11.36
C HIS A 105 -2.93 -1.16 -10.16
N ALA A 106 -3.50 -0.78 -9.03
CA ALA A 106 -2.78 -0.49 -7.79
C ALA A 106 -3.33 -1.36 -6.65
N VAL A 107 -2.45 -1.98 -5.85
CA VAL A 107 -2.86 -2.91 -4.78
C VAL A 107 -1.97 -2.77 -3.54
N ILE A 108 -2.59 -2.82 -2.37
CA ILE A 108 -1.95 -3.12 -1.08
C ILE A 108 -2.39 -4.52 -0.62
N ARG A 109 -1.41 -5.42 -0.46
CA ARG A 109 -1.65 -6.80 -0.03
C ARG A 109 -0.87 -7.12 1.23
N LEU A 110 -1.50 -7.72 2.24
CA LEU A 110 -0.87 -8.25 3.44
C LEU A 110 -0.90 -9.79 3.39
N GLY A 111 0.27 -10.42 3.24
CA GLY A 111 0.36 -11.86 3.00
C GLY A 111 -0.39 -12.25 1.72
N SER A 112 -1.43 -13.08 1.85
CA SER A 112 -2.32 -13.47 0.74
C SER A 112 -3.60 -12.62 0.63
N TRP A 113 -3.84 -11.70 1.57
CA TRP A 113 -5.05 -10.89 1.60
C TRP A 113 -4.84 -9.53 0.95
N GLU A 114 -5.67 -9.22 -0.04
CA GLU A 114 -5.76 -7.88 -0.64
C GLU A 114 -6.54 -6.95 0.28
N ALA A 115 -5.82 -6.10 1.02
CA ALA A 115 -6.41 -5.14 1.94
C ALA A 115 -7.02 -3.94 1.21
N TRP A 116 -6.48 -3.60 0.04
CA TRP A 116 -7.00 -2.56 -0.84
C TRP A 116 -6.56 -2.81 -2.29
N GLY A 117 -7.41 -2.47 -3.26
CA GLY A 117 -7.10 -2.60 -4.67
C GLY A 117 -7.96 -1.68 -5.54
N LEU A 118 -7.36 -1.17 -6.61
CA LEU A 118 -8.00 -0.26 -7.56
C LEU A 118 -7.63 -0.64 -9.00
N ARG A 119 -8.64 -0.63 -9.87
CA ARG A 119 -8.48 -0.57 -11.33
C ARG A 119 -9.10 0.71 -11.84
N ALA A 120 -8.28 1.62 -12.36
CA ALA A 120 -8.73 2.93 -12.82
C ALA A 120 -8.53 3.08 -14.34
N PRO A 121 -9.54 3.55 -15.10
CA PRO A 121 -9.35 3.83 -16.52
C PRO A 121 -8.40 5.02 -16.71
N ILE A 122 -7.61 4.98 -17.77
CA ILE A 122 -6.76 6.09 -18.20
C ILE A 122 -7.30 6.62 -19.53
N PRO A 123 -7.73 7.90 -19.63
CA PRO A 123 -7.53 8.96 -18.65
C PRO A 123 -8.58 9.01 -17.52
N SER A 124 -8.17 9.56 -16.36
CA SER A 124 -9.06 9.90 -15.25
C SER A 124 -8.59 11.17 -14.51
N ASP A 125 -9.51 11.82 -13.81
CA ASP A 125 -9.20 12.95 -12.92
C ASP A 125 -8.38 12.48 -11.70
N PRO A 126 -7.65 13.39 -11.02
CA PRO A 126 -6.96 13.07 -9.76
C PRO A 126 -7.96 12.62 -8.69
N GLU A 127 -7.59 11.63 -7.88
CA GLU A 127 -8.48 11.06 -6.85
C GLU A 127 -7.70 10.66 -5.59
N VAL A 128 -8.35 10.80 -4.43
CA VAL A 128 -7.81 10.41 -3.13
C VAL A 128 -8.65 9.26 -2.58
N TYR A 129 -8.00 8.18 -2.18
CA TYR A 129 -8.62 7.04 -1.54
C TYR A 129 -8.17 6.97 -0.08
N ILE A 130 -9.14 6.96 0.83
CA ILE A 130 -8.96 6.67 2.25
C ILE A 130 -9.98 5.60 2.58
N GLU A 131 -9.56 4.34 2.45
CA GLU A 131 -10.44 3.19 2.52
C GLU A 131 -9.92 2.19 3.55
N SER A 132 -10.83 1.44 4.16
CA SER A 132 -10.47 0.41 5.12
C SER A 132 -11.14 -0.92 4.80
N ALA A 133 -10.43 -2.00 5.12
CA ALA A 133 -10.94 -3.35 5.01
C ALA A 133 -10.68 -4.12 6.31
N GLU A 134 -11.63 -4.99 6.65
CA GLU A 134 -11.54 -5.87 7.81
C GLU A 134 -10.67 -7.08 7.49
N ALA A 135 -9.69 -7.37 8.35
CA ALA A 135 -8.78 -8.49 8.18
C ALA A 135 -9.51 -9.83 8.38
N PRO A 136 -9.46 -10.75 7.39
CA PRO A 136 -10.21 -12.02 7.46
C PRO A 136 -9.60 -13.02 8.43
N GLU A 137 -8.34 -12.83 8.80
CA GLU A 137 -7.58 -13.70 9.70
C GLU A 137 -6.46 -12.92 10.37
N THR A 138 -5.72 -13.59 11.25
CA THR A 138 -4.56 -13.01 11.92
C THR A 138 -3.31 -13.14 11.06
N PHE A 139 -2.68 -12.01 10.75
CA PHE A 139 -1.38 -11.88 10.13
C PHE A 139 -0.34 -11.50 11.20
N PRO A 140 0.64 -12.38 11.50
CA PRO A 140 1.71 -12.06 12.45
C PRO A 140 2.51 -10.81 12.03
N GLU A 141 3.15 -10.16 13.00
CA GLU A 141 4.17 -9.15 12.70
C GLU A 141 5.25 -9.73 11.77
N GLY A 142 5.71 -8.92 10.81
CA GLY A 142 6.65 -9.33 9.78
C GLY A 142 6.01 -10.04 8.58
N THR A 143 4.68 -10.20 8.56
CA THR A 143 3.98 -10.67 7.36
C THR A 143 4.26 -9.70 6.20
N PRO A 144 4.61 -10.18 4.99
CA PRO A 144 4.90 -9.29 3.86
C PRO A 144 3.72 -8.38 3.54
N VAL A 145 3.97 -7.07 3.48
CA VAL A 145 3.09 -6.09 2.86
C VAL A 145 3.64 -5.80 1.47
N TRP A 146 2.79 -5.92 0.45
CA TRP A 146 3.12 -5.63 -0.94
C TRP A 146 2.43 -4.34 -1.39
N LEU A 147 3.17 -3.47 -2.06
CA LEU A 147 2.65 -2.36 -2.85
C LEU A 147 2.90 -2.67 -4.32
N HIS A 148 1.83 -2.88 -5.06
CA HIS A 148 1.84 -3.14 -6.50
C HIS A 148 1.30 -1.93 -7.25
N LEU A 149 1.96 -1.56 -8.33
CA LEU A 149 1.48 -0.58 -9.28
C LEU A 149 1.86 -0.98 -10.71
N HIS A 150 0.85 -1.21 -11.54
CA HIS A 150 0.98 -1.31 -12.99
C HIS A 150 0.22 -0.13 -13.60
N ASN A 151 0.93 0.81 -14.21
CA ASN A 151 0.33 2.05 -14.73
C ASN A 151 0.99 2.45 -16.04
N HIS A 152 0.18 2.80 -17.02
CA HIS A 152 0.64 3.36 -18.30
C HIS A 152 0.61 4.89 -18.29
N GLY A 153 1.66 5.50 -18.86
CA GLY A 153 1.74 6.95 -19.01
C GLY A 153 2.53 7.64 -17.90
N ASP A 154 2.62 8.96 -18.01
CA ASP A 154 3.47 9.83 -17.18
C ASP A 154 2.62 10.51 -16.10
N ASN A 155 2.49 9.83 -14.96
CA ASN A 155 1.61 10.19 -13.85
C ASN A 155 2.35 10.00 -12.53
N THR A 156 1.75 10.49 -11.44
CA THR A 156 2.29 10.34 -10.08
C THR A 156 1.29 9.65 -9.17
N TRP A 157 1.78 8.70 -8.36
CA TRP A 157 1.04 8.05 -7.27
C TRP A 157 1.75 8.30 -5.94
N ASN A 158 0.98 8.55 -4.88
CA ASN A 158 1.50 8.83 -3.54
C ASN A 158 0.80 7.95 -2.50
N LEU A 159 1.55 7.06 -1.85
CA LEU A 159 1.09 6.31 -0.68
C LEU A 159 1.45 7.08 0.60
N PHE A 160 0.45 7.49 1.38
CA PHE A 160 0.64 8.25 2.61
C PHE A 160 0.62 7.34 3.84
N GLU A 161 -0.32 6.41 3.93
CA GLU A 161 -0.46 5.55 5.10
C GLU A 161 -0.94 4.14 4.72
N VAL A 162 -0.44 3.15 5.48
CA VAL A 162 -1.11 1.87 5.68
C VAL A 162 -1.13 1.66 7.18
N THR A 163 -2.32 1.76 7.78
CA THR A 163 -2.50 1.83 9.24
C THR A 163 -3.42 0.70 9.68
N MET A 164 -3.06 0.02 10.76
CA MET A 164 -3.98 -0.92 11.42
C MET A 164 -4.67 -0.21 12.59
N SER A 165 -5.96 -0.47 12.76
CA SER A 165 -6.72 -0.15 13.96
C SER A 165 -7.53 -1.36 14.44
N PRO A 166 -7.73 -1.54 15.77
CA PRO A 166 -8.69 -2.51 16.27
C PRO A 166 -10.13 -2.15 15.86
N PRO A 167 -11.06 -3.11 15.85
CA PRO A 167 -12.48 -2.87 15.59
C PRO A 167 -13.15 -1.94 16.63
#